data_AF-A0A955WSV0-F1
#
_entry.id   AF-A0A955WSV0-F1
#
_cell.length_a   1.000
_cell.length_b   1.000
_cell.length_c   1.000
_cell.angle_alpha   90.00
_cell.angle_beta   90.00
_cell.angle_gamma   90.00
#
_symmetry.space_group_name_H-M   'P 1'
#
loop_
_entity.id
_entity.type
_entity.pdbx_description
1 polymer ?
#
loop_
_entity_poly.entity_id
_entity_poly.type
_entity_poly.pdbx_seq_one_letter_code
_entity_poly.pdbx_strand_id
1 'polypeptide(L)'
;GDFNGDGYSDLAAGAERFGNFDEGIIRIVPGGPLGAALDLRDAQARQQAGVVSLTSNNASAGYGRRIGAAGDVDGDGLDDLFVHPSKLAPAVPTAVVFGRAEAGDLSMEAGDGINRRRTQFGFGFEVRPPNGIFVTSGRVVTSQEMTGGGDINADGLDDVAIRTMVAEGGELLVGFGRRDRVLPHVPAMTFNNGGYAIRGFPVNFEGGAALGDVNGDGYDDVVLGYPFPHLPDAAGAGQLVIVFGRPDAPPATVDQLIAQRAGYREAGPWPGVAFGYALDVGDVNGDGLADIVVGATERPGGGAVAVYLGRDTEGVITHRGGVGADTLVGTAGVDVMVGAQGDDVLRGLGGADALSGGAGDDVLEIGSADFRRVDGGLGTDTLRTVGGLTLDLTLLRAKVRGIDRVDLTDAGADTLVVDSHAIFRNSGGARLLVVDGGPEDVVQATGSGWAAAPAVTVSGVDYAVLRDGPVELRVARGVTVQ
;
A
#
# COMPACT_ATOMS: atom_id res chain seq x y z
N GLY A 1 -6.49 -1.88 6.41
CA GLY A 1 -6.96 -2.34 5.10
C GLY A 1 -8.23 -3.15 5.24
N ASP A 2 -8.95 -3.36 4.16
CA ASP A 2 -10.13 -4.22 4.05
C ASP A 2 -9.71 -5.68 3.75
N PHE A 3 -9.50 -6.46 4.81
CA PHE A 3 -8.99 -7.83 4.73
C PHE A 3 -10.08 -8.80 4.30
N ASN A 4 -11.36 -8.50 4.55
CA ASN A 4 -12.48 -9.39 4.24
C ASN A 4 -13.32 -8.95 3.02
N GLY A 5 -13.05 -7.79 2.45
CA GLY A 5 -13.74 -7.26 1.27
C GLY A 5 -15.12 -6.68 1.58
N ASP A 6 -15.38 -6.29 2.83
CA ASP A 6 -16.70 -5.76 3.24
C ASP A 6 -16.86 -4.25 3.03
N GLY A 7 -15.84 -3.58 2.48
CA GLY A 7 -15.83 -2.14 2.25
C GLY A 7 -15.56 -1.32 3.51
N TYR A 8 -14.99 -1.94 4.55
CA TYR A 8 -14.45 -1.26 5.72
C TYR A 8 -13.01 -1.68 5.97
N SER A 9 -12.22 -0.75 6.52
CA SER A 9 -10.91 -1.11 7.05
C SER A 9 -11.05 -1.94 8.32
N ASP A 10 -10.35 -3.06 8.35
CA ASP A 10 -10.23 -3.99 9.47
C ASP A 10 -9.08 -3.62 10.40
N LEU A 11 -9.16 -4.11 11.63
CA LEU A 11 -8.13 -3.94 12.66
C LEU A 11 -7.48 -5.27 13.01
N ALA A 12 -6.17 -5.37 12.82
CA ALA A 12 -5.38 -6.49 13.35
C ALA A 12 -4.75 -6.13 14.72
N ALA A 13 -4.83 -7.05 15.67
CA ALA A 13 -4.22 -6.92 17.00
C ALA A 13 -3.49 -8.20 17.40
N GLY A 14 -2.23 -8.05 17.84
CA GLY A 14 -1.37 -9.17 18.22
C GLY A 14 -1.13 -9.28 19.73
N ALA A 15 -0.91 -10.50 20.22
CA ALA A 15 -0.51 -10.77 21.60
C ALA A 15 0.57 -11.87 21.65
N GLU A 16 1.84 -11.46 21.77
CA GLU A 16 3.01 -12.35 21.69
C GLU A 16 3.09 -13.41 22.81
N ARG A 17 2.47 -13.16 23.97
CA ARG A 17 2.53 -14.05 25.16
C ARG A 17 1.29 -14.92 25.32
N PHE A 18 0.50 -15.04 24.27
CA PHE A 18 -0.69 -15.88 24.29
C PHE A 18 -0.31 -17.36 24.15
N GLY A 19 -1.03 -18.23 24.86
CA GLY A 19 -0.77 -19.68 24.91
C GLY A 19 0.01 -20.12 26.15
N ASN A 20 0.31 -21.42 26.24
CA ASN A 20 1.00 -21.99 27.41
C ASN A 20 2.53 -21.88 27.31
N PHE A 21 3.04 -21.63 26.11
CA PHE A 21 4.46 -21.56 25.84
C PHE A 21 4.85 -20.30 25.06
N ASP A 22 4.04 -19.24 25.11
CA ASP A 22 4.23 -18.00 24.32
C ASP A 22 4.21 -18.26 22.81
N GLU A 23 3.28 -19.10 22.33
CA GLU A 23 3.06 -19.31 20.89
C GLU A 23 2.64 -18.01 20.18
N GLY A 24 1.85 -17.18 20.86
CA GLY A 24 1.30 -15.94 20.35
C GLY A 24 -0.01 -16.13 19.58
N ILE A 25 -0.74 -15.02 19.39
CA ILE A 25 -1.98 -14.96 18.61
C ILE A 25 -2.11 -13.61 17.93
N ILE A 26 -2.78 -13.59 16.78
CA ILE A 26 -3.22 -12.36 16.12
C ILE A 26 -4.74 -12.47 15.91
N ARG A 27 -5.46 -11.37 16.07
CA ARG A 27 -6.90 -11.28 15.79
C ARG A 27 -7.15 -10.17 14.80
N ILE A 28 -7.86 -10.49 13.73
CA ILE A 28 -8.34 -9.55 12.72
C ILE A 28 -9.81 -9.31 13.05
N VAL A 29 -10.12 -8.07 13.37
CA VAL A 29 -11.44 -7.60 13.76
C VAL A 29 -12.04 -6.87 12.57
N PRO A 30 -13.15 -7.38 12.02
CA PRO A 30 -13.84 -6.70 10.93
C PRO A 30 -14.19 -5.26 11.29
N GLY A 31 -13.95 -4.37 10.34
CA GLY A 31 -14.38 -2.99 10.37
C GLY A 31 -15.90 -2.88 10.28
N GLY A 32 -16.39 -1.65 10.34
CA GLY A 32 -17.82 -1.41 10.19
C GLY A 32 -18.22 0.00 10.57
N PRO A 33 -19.53 0.31 10.45
CA PRO A 33 -20.06 1.54 11.00
C PRO A 33 -19.84 1.58 12.52
N LEU A 34 -19.68 2.78 13.08
CA LEU A 34 -19.43 2.97 14.52
C LEU A 34 -20.40 2.14 15.37
N GLY A 35 -19.86 1.15 16.07
CA GLY A 35 -20.61 0.15 16.84
C GLY A 35 -20.29 0.18 18.33
N ALA A 36 -20.95 -0.71 19.07
CA ALA A 36 -20.62 -0.97 20.47
C ALA A 36 -19.23 -1.61 20.59
N ALA A 37 -18.56 -1.41 21.73
CA ALA A 37 -17.26 -2.03 21.99
C ALA A 37 -17.34 -3.56 21.91
N LEU A 38 -16.45 -4.16 21.13
CA LEU A 38 -16.32 -5.62 21.00
C LEU A 38 -15.34 -6.16 22.06
N ASP A 39 -15.83 -7.02 22.96
CA ASP A 39 -14.96 -7.71 23.93
C ASP A 39 -14.32 -8.95 23.30
N LEU A 40 -13.04 -8.84 22.92
CA LEU A 40 -12.28 -9.94 22.33
C LEU A 40 -12.02 -11.12 23.28
N ARG A 41 -12.40 -11.05 24.56
CA ARG A 41 -12.33 -12.17 25.50
C ARG A 41 -13.54 -13.11 25.37
N ASP A 42 -14.67 -12.61 24.88
CA ASP A 42 -15.88 -13.39 24.67
C ASP A 42 -15.81 -14.13 23.32
N ALA A 43 -15.85 -15.47 23.37
CA ALA A 43 -15.80 -16.30 22.16
C ALA A 43 -17.04 -16.15 21.28
N GLN A 44 -18.21 -15.97 21.89
CA GLN A 44 -19.46 -15.81 21.16
C GLN A 44 -19.49 -14.43 20.49
N ALA A 45 -19.06 -13.37 21.18
CA ALA A 45 -18.98 -12.04 20.60
C ALA A 45 -18.02 -12.00 19.40
N ARG A 46 -16.84 -12.64 19.52
CA ARG A 46 -15.90 -12.78 18.40
C ARG A 46 -16.51 -13.50 17.21
N GLN A 47 -17.19 -14.62 17.44
CA GLN A 47 -17.82 -15.38 16.36
C GLN A 47 -18.92 -14.58 15.66
N GLN A 48 -19.73 -13.84 16.42
CA GLN A 48 -20.80 -13.00 15.87
C GLN A 48 -20.25 -11.81 15.07
N ALA A 49 -19.12 -11.26 15.50
CA ALA A 49 -18.45 -10.16 14.82
C ALA A 49 -17.53 -10.62 13.66
N GLY A 50 -17.47 -11.91 13.36
CA GLY A 50 -16.61 -12.43 12.27
C GLY A 50 -15.11 -12.30 12.53
N VAL A 51 -14.68 -12.20 13.79
CA VAL A 51 -13.25 -12.07 14.13
C VAL A 51 -12.49 -13.31 13.68
N VAL A 52 -11.45 -13.11 12.88
CA VAL A 52 -10.53 -14.16 12.44
C VAL A 52 -9.33 -14.21 13.39
N SER A 53 -9.04 -15.38 13.97
CA SER A 53 -7.85 -15.59 14.80
C SER A 53 -6.76 -16.31 13.99
N LEU A 54 -5.54 -15.81 14.03
CA LEU A 54 -4.34 -16.51 13.57
C LEU A 54 -3.63 -17.13 14.77
N THR A 55 -3.55 -18.45 14.80
CA THR A 55 -2.96 -19.21 15.92
C THR A 55 -1.75 -20.02 15.48
N SER A 56 -0.85 -20.34 16.42
CA SER A 56 0.29 -21.24 16.17
C SER A 56 0.42 -22.25 17.31
N ASN A 57 0.97 -23.43 17.03
CA ASN A 57 1.38 -24.41 18.04
C ASN A 57 2.90 -24.42 18.28
N ASN A 58 3.64 -23.49 17.68
CA ASN A 58 5.08 -23.45 17.81
C ASN A 58 5.47 -22.76 19.12
N ALA A 59 5.88 -23.57 20.10
CA ALA A 59 6.27 -23.11 21.41
C ALA A 59 7.30 -21.96 21.34
N SER A 60 6.93 -20.86 21.99
CA SER A 60 7.68 -19.62 22.09
C SER A 60 7.88 -18.89 20.77
N ALA A 61 7.05 -19.14 19.75
CA ALA A 61 7.09 -18.39 18.50
C ALA A 61 6.83 -16.89 18.73
N GLY A 62 5.89 -16.57 19.62
CA GLY A 62 5.48 -15.23 19.97
C GLY A 62 4.95 -14.40 18.81
N TYR A 63 4.06 -14.99 18.00
CA TYR A 63 3.33 -14.26 16.97
C TYR A 63 2.47 -13.14 17.58
N GLY A 64 2.34 -12.03 16.86
CA GLY A 64 1.59 -10.87 17.33
C GLY A 64 2.43 -9.84 18.10
N ARG A 65 3.76 -10.02 18.20
CA ARG A 65 4.66 -8.93 18.61
C ARG A 65 4.76 -7.85 17.53
N ARG A 66 4.71 -8.27 16.26
CA ARG A 66 4.79 -7.40 15.08
C ARG A 66 3.81 -7.89 14.03
N ILE A 67 2.99 -6.95 13.60
CA ILE A 67 2.04 -7.06 12.51
C ILE A 67 2.11 -5.77 11.72
N GLY A 68 1.84 -5.81 10.43
CA GLY A 68 1.82 -4.64 9.57
C GLY A 68 0.85 -4.84 8.42
N ALA A 69 0.34 -3.76 7.85
CA ALA A 69 -0.37 -3.87 6.58
C ALA A 69 0.64 -4.26 5.49
N ALA A 70 0.30 -5.26 4.69
CA ALA A 70 1.08 -5.60 3.50
C ALA A 70 0.50 -4.93 2.24
N GLY A 71 -0.77 -4.50 2.28
CA GLY A 71 -1.50 -4.05 1.10
C GLY A 71 -2.07 -5.24 0.32
N ASP A 72 -2.60 -5.02 -0.87
CA ASP A 72 -3.03 -6.08 -1.81
C ASP A 72 -1.83 -6.58 -2.61
N VAL A 73 -1.06 -7.50 -2.02
CA VAL A 73 0.20 -7.95 -2.63
C VAL A 73 -0.02 -8.99 -3.72
N ASP A 74 -1.24 -9.51 -3.87
CA ASP A 74 -1.58 -10.47 -4.92
C ASP A 74 -2.64 -10.01 -5.92
N GLY A 75 -3.15 -8.79 -5.77
CA GLY A 75 -4.06 -8.15 -6.71
C GLY A 75 -5.44 -8.81 -6.77
N ASP A 76 -5.85 -9.50 -5.71
CA ASP A 76 -7.20 -10.07 -5.62
C ASP A 76 -8.24 -9.07 -5.11
N GLY A 77 -7.80 -7.86 -4.74
CA GLY A 77 -8.65 -6.83 -4.20
C GLY A 77 -8.99 -7.07 -2.74
N LEU A 78 -8.11 -7.65 -1.94
CA LEU A 78 -8.24 -7.70 -0.49
C LEU A 78 -6.91 -7.24 0.13
N ASP A 79 -6.98 -6.56 1.27
CA ASP A 79 -5.77 -6.17 1.99
C ASP A 79 -5.15 -7.36 2.73
N ASP A 80 -3.84 -7.51 2.58
CA ASP A 80 -3.06 -8.56 3.20
C ASP A 80 -2.34 -8.09 4.46
N LEU A 81 -1.95 -9.05 5.29
CA LEU A 81 -1.38 -8.81 6.60
C LEU A 81 0.01 -9.40 6.75
N PHE A 82 0.97 -8.57 7.12
CA PHE A 82 2.26 -9.03 7.62
C PHE A 82 2.19 -9.56 9.04
N VAL A 83 2.83 -10.71 9.25
CA VAL A 83 2.94 -11.33 10.58
C VAL A 83 4.36 -11.84 10.82
N HIS A 84 4.93 -11.46 11.97
CA HIS A 84 6.30 -11.85 12.34
C HIS A 84 6.37 -12.41 13.77
N PRO A 85 7.05 -13.56 13.97
CA PRO A 85 7.27 -14.13 15.30
C PRO A 85 8.32 -13.36 16.09
N SER A 86 8.18 -13.27 17.42
CA SER A 86 9.19 -12.64 18.28
C SER A 86 10.46 -13.48 18.43
N LYS A 87 10.37 -14.79 18.21
CA LYS A 87 11.51 -15.70 18.30
C LYS A 87 12.27 -15.74 16.98
N LEU A 88 13.50 -15.22 17.03
CA LEU A 88 14.52 -15.31 16.00
C LEU A 88 15.08 -16.73 15.87
N ALA A 89 14.23 -17.72 15.59
CA ALA A 89 14.64 -19.09 15.29
C ALA A 89 14.38 -19.39 13.81
N PRO A 90 15.33 -20.02 13.09
CA PRO A 90 15.19 -20.36 11.67
C PRO A 90 13.98 -21.26 11.31
N ALA A 91 13.22 -21.71 12.30
CA ALA A 91 12.08 -22.63 12.18
C ALA A 91 10.71 -21.93 12.34
N VAL A 92 10.67 -20.61 12.60
CA VAL A 92 9.40 -19.85 12.70
C VAL A 92 9.41 -18.76 11.62
N PRO A 93 8.61 -18.91 10.56
CA PRO A 93 8.63 -17.99 9.43
C PRO A 93 7.92 -16.67 9.72
N THR A 94 8.43 -15.58 9.15
CA THR A 94 7.62 -14.39 8.83
C THR A 94 6.60 -14.80 7.75
N ALA A 95 5.43 -14.18 7.69
CA ALA A 95 4.42 -14.52 6.70
C ALA A 95 3.65 -13.28 6.22
N VAL A 96 3.11 -13.38 5.00
CA VAL A 96 1.99 -12.55 4.54
C VAL A 96 0.75 -13.43 4.60
N VAL A 97 -0.29 -12.95 5.25
CA VAL A 97 -1.58 -13.62 5.33
C VAL A 97 -2.49 -12.91 4.36
N PHE A 98 -2.96 -13.64 3.35
CA PHE A 98 -3.83 -13.06 2.35
C PHE A 98 -5.20 -12.74 2.91
N GLY A 99 -5.75 -11.63 2.44
CA GLY A 99 -7.14 -11.26 2.65
C GLY A 99 -8.09 -12.38 2.19
N ARG A 100 -9.24 -12.45 2.84
CA ARG A 100 -10.29 -13.42 2.48
C ARG A 100 -11.67 -12.98 2.96
N ALA A 101 -12.67 -13.14 2.11
CA ALA A 101 -14.07 -12.97 2.47
C ALA A 101 -14.61 -14.09 3.38
N GLU A 102 -13.96 -15.25 3.42
CA GLU A 102 -14.41 -16.39 4.19
C GLU A 102 -14.07 -16.25 5.68
N ALA A 103 -15.09 -16.36 6.53
CA ALA A 103 -14.91 -16.41 7.98
C ALA A 103 -14.20 -17.70 8.44
N GLY A 104 -13.49 -17.62 9.56
CA GLY A 104 -12.92 -18.78 10.25
C GLY A 104 -11.47 -18.57 10.66
N ASP A 105 -11.11 -19.10 11.82
CA ASP A 105 -9.76 -19.04 12.37
C ASP A 105 -8.75 -19.74 11.44
N LEU A 106 -7.55 -19.16 11.35
CA LEU A 106 -6.43 -19.69 10.59
C LEU A 106 -5.35 -20.23 11.53
N SER A 107 -4.67 -21.26 11.04
CA SER A 107 -3.55 -21.88 11.72
C SER A 107 -2.25 -21.59 10.96
N MET A 108 -1.27 -21.05 11.67
CA MET A 108 0.10 -20.81 11.21
C MET A 108 0.99 -22.04 11.43
N GLU A 109 0.39 -23.21 11.60
CA GLU A 109 1.10 -24.45 11.84
C GLU A 109 1.80 -24.99 10.59
N ALA A 110 3.03 -25.46 10.77
CA ALA A 110 3.67 -26.37 9.83
C ALA A 110 3.16 -27.81 10.10
N GLY A 111 1.92 -28.14 9.69
CA GLY A 111 1.22 -29.32 10.23
C GLY A 111 0.57 -30.34 9.29
N ASP A 112 -0.26 -29.95 8.32
CA ASP A 112 -1.18 -30.89 7.66
C ASP A 112 -0.61 -31.62 6.42
N GLY A 113 0.47 -32.39 6.63
CA GLY A 113 1.05 -33.30 5.61
C GLY A 113 2.53 -33.07 5.28
N ILE A 114 3.28 -32.49 6.20
CA ILE A 114 4.66 -32.01 6.00
C ILE A 114 5.67 -33.16 6.03
N ASN A 115 5.94 -33.72 4.85
CA ASN A 115 7.09 -34.60 4.62
C ASN A 115 8.32 -33.79 4.17
N ARG A 116 9.30 -33.68 5.06
CA ARG A 116 10.75 -33.78 4.77
C ARG A 116 11.29 -33.15 3.48
N ARG A 117 11.13 -31.84 3.28
CA ARG A 117 12.19 -31.05 2.61
C ARG A 117 12.77 -30.02 3.55
N ARG A 118 13.58 -30.54 4.49
CA ARG A 118 14.76 -29.82 4.97
C ARG A 118 15.64 -29.54 3.76
N THR A 119 15.56 -28.35 3.19
CA THR A 119 16.68 -27.76 2.42
C THR A 119 16.46 -26.25 2.27
N GLN A 120 17.41 -25.51 2.84
CA GLN A 120 17.87 -24.20 2.37
C GLN A 120 16.94 -22.98 2.42
N PHE A 121 17.14 -22.20 3.48
CA PHE A 121 17.55 -20.80 3.45
C PHE A 121 17.14 -19.98 2.19
N GLY A 122 16.07 -19.18 2.26
CA GLY A 122 15.84 -18.09 1.29
C GLY A 122 14.45 -17.47 1.35
N PHE A 123 14.37 -16.14 1.44
CA PHE A 123 13.13 -15.34 1.42
C PHE A 123 12.41 -15.63 0.11
N GLY A 124 11.39 -16.45 0.17
CA GLY A 124 10.48 -16.80 -0.91
C GLY A 124 9.11 -16.93 -0.30
N PHE A 125 8.09 -16.73 -1.12
CA PHE A 125 6.70 -16.81 -0.69
C PHE A 125 6.25 -18.23 -1.00
N GLU A 126 6.07 -19.07 0.03
CA GLU A 126 5.47 -20.39 -0.17
C GLU A 126 3.98 -20.32 0.11
N VAL A 127 3.17 -20.37 -0.95
CA VAL A 127 1.72 -20.57 -0.87
C VAL A 127 1.49 -21.95 -0.26
N ARG A 128 1.03 -21.99 0.99
CA ARG A 128 0.57 -23.23 1.60
C ARG A 128 -0.95 -23.19 1.72
N PRO A 129 -1.65 -24.13 1.07
CA PRO A 129 -3.06 -24.34 1.33
C PRO A 129 -3.32 -24.50 2.84
N PRO A 130 -4.39 -23.91 3.39
CA PRO A 130 -5.43 -23.22 2.65
C PRO A 130 -5.05 -21.79 2.25
N ASN A 131 -4.46 -20.93 3.10
CA ASN A 131 -4.52 -19.47 2.90
C ASN A 131 -3.31 -18.65 3.43
N GLY A 132 -2.07 -19.14 3.36
CA GLY A 132 -0.91 -18.36 3.88
C GLY A 132 0.33 -18.39 3.00
N ILE A 133 0.99 -17.24 2.87
CA ILE A 133 2.37 -17.11 2.39
C ILE A 133 3.31 -17.18 3.59
N PHE A 134 4.33 -18.03 3.51
CA PHE A 134 5.48 -17.95 4.42
C PHE A 134 6.67 -17.27 3.77
N VAL A 135 7.13 -16.17 4.35
CA VAL A 135 8.39 -15.48 4.06
C VAL A 135 9.50 -16.11 4.89
N THR A 136 10.21 -17.07 4.30
CA THR A 136 11.33 -17.75 4.96
C THR A 136 12.66 -17.12 4.62
N SER A 137 12.95 -15.92 5.11
CA SER A 137 14.30 -15.39 4.92
C SER A 137 15.33 -16.39 5.47
N GLY A 138 16.19 -16.95 4.60
CA GLY A 138 17.34 -17.76 5.02
C GLY A 138 18.39 -16.97 5.80
N ARG A 139 18.07 -15.70 6.11
CA ARG A 139 18.79 -14.72 6.89
C ARG A 139 18.09 -14.55 8.23
N VAL A 140 18.77 -13.97 9.20
CA VAL A 140 18.09 -13.56 10.42
C VAL A 140 17.24 -12.34 10.06
N VAL A 141 15.91 -12.51 9.99
CA VAL A 141 14.99 -11.37 9.92
C VAL A 141 15.05 -10.68 11.27
N THR A 142 15.33 -9.39 11.27
CA THR A 142 15.29 -8.61 12.51
C THR A 142 13.88 -8.10 12.71
N SER A 143 13.33 -8.29 13.90
CA SER A 143 11.91 -8.13 14.22
C SER A 143 11.38 -6.68 14.22
N GLN A 144 11.96 -5.76 13.46
CA GLN A 144 11.75 -4.32 13.66
C GLN A 144 11.29 -3.58 12.39
N GLU A 145 11.59 -4.08 11.18
CA GLU A 145 11.37 -3.29 9.95
C GLU A 145 10.78 -4.15 8.84
N MET A 146 9.45 -4.18 8.83
CA MET A 146 8.64 -4.70 7.74
C MET A 146 7.66 -3.59 7.34
N THR A 147 7.59 -3.30 6.06
CA THR A 147 6.63 -2.36 5.49
C THR A 147 6.06 -2.94 4.20
N GLY A 148 4.85 -2.53 3.86
CA GLY A 148 4.18 -2.84 2.60
C GLY A 148 3.12 -1.80 2.30
N GLY A 149 2.23 -2.08 1.36
CA GLY A 149 1.13 -1.18 0.98
C GLY A 149 1.57 -0.01 0.09
N GLY A 150 2.69 -0.16 -0.61
CA GLY A 150 3.13 0.78 -1.64
C GLY A 150 3.73 0.03 -2.83
N ASP A 151 3.74 0.64 -4.00
CA ASP A 151 4.11 0.04 -5.29
C ASP A 151 5.44 0.63 -5.79
N ILE A 152 6.54 -0.06 -5.50
CA ILE A 152 7.92 0.43 -5.72
C ILE A 152 8.31 0.30 -7.21
N ASN A 153 7.64 -0.58 -7.95
CA ASN A 153 7.91 -0.85 -9.36
C ASN A 153 6.82 -0.33 -10.32
N ALA A 154 5.74 0.28 -9.79
CA ALA A 154 4.56 0.77 -10.51
C ALA A 154 3.85 -0.30 -11.37
N ASP A 155 3.88 -1.57 -10.94
CA ASP A 155 3.21 -2.68 -11.65
C ASP A 155 1.73 -2.85 -11.26
N GLY A 156 1.29 -2.10 -10.25
CA GLY A 156 -0.07 -2.07 -9.76
C GLY A 156 -0.37 -3.13 -8.71
N LEU A 157 0.64 -3.64 -8.00
CA LEU A 157 0.49 -4.50 -6.84
C LEU A 157 1.25 -3.89 -5.66
N ASP A 158 0.72 -4.08 -4.44
CA ASP A 158 1.45 -3.62 -3.28
C ASP A 158 2.72 -4.48 -3.09
N ASP A 159 3.84 -3.78 -3.00
CA ASP A 159 5.15 -4.35 -2.74
C ASP A 159 5.44 -4.38 -1.26
N VAL A 160 6.48 -5.14 -0.92
CA VAL A 160 6.88 -5.31 0.46
C VAL A 160 8.37 -5.19 0.67
N ALA A 161 8.76 -4.65 1.82
CA ALA A 161 10.16 -4.54 2.20
C ALA A 161 10.41 -5.07 3.60
N ILE A 162 11.46 -5.87 3.76
CA ILE A 162 11.82 -6.51 5.02
C ILE A 162 13.31 -6.39 5.26
N ARG A 163 13.68 -5.88 6.43
CA ARG A 163 15.09 -5.85 6.85
C ARG A 163 15.56 -7.22 7.36
N THR A 164 16.74 -7.60 6.92
CA THR A 164 17.44 -8.82 7.35
C THR A 164 18.89 -8.54 7.71
N MET A 165 19.50 -9.45 8.48
CA MET A 165 20.93 -9.45 8.79
C MET A 165 21.67 -10.52 8.01
N VAL A 166 22.82 -10.15 7.47
CA VAL A 166 23.85 -11.08 6.96
C VAL A 166 25.22 -10.80 7.55
N ALA A 167 26.16 -11.72 7.32
CA ALA A 167 27.53 -11.62 7.80
C ALA A 167 28.24 -10.31 7.40
N GLU A 168 27.83 -9.70 6.28
CA GLU A 168 28.41 -8.48 5.71
C GLU A 168 27.75 -7.18 6.23
N GLY A 169 26.60 -7.25 6.91
CA GLY A 169 25.79 -6.06 7.17
C GLY A 169 24.30 -6.33 7.34
N GLY A 170 23.54 -5.26 7.56
CA GLY A 170 22.10 -5.25 7.30
C GLY A 170 21.82 -5.21 5.79
N GLU A 171 20.74 -5.87 5.38
CA GLU A 171 20.19 -5.86 4.03
C GLU A 171 18.68 -5.58 4.10
N LEU A 172 18.14 -4.79 3.18
CA LEU A 172 16.71 -4.70 2.94
C LEU A 172 16.36 -5.59 1.74
N LEU A 173 15.41 -6.48 1.93
CA LEU A 173 14.81 -7.28 0.88
C LEU A 173 13.53 -6.59 0.43
N VAL A 174 13.49 -6.17 -0.83
CA VAL A 174 12.28 -5.69 -1.49
C VAL A 174 11.71 -6.86 -2.29
N GLY A 175 10.48 -7.25 -2.02
CA GLY A 175 9.74 -8.27 -2.74
C GLY A 175 8.57 -7.64 -3.48
N PHE A 176 8.45 -7.95 -4.77
CA PHE A 176 7.36 -7.38 -5.57
C PHE A 176 6.06 -8.15 -5.41
N GLY A 177 4.92 -7.44 -5.37
CA GLY A 177 3.61 -8.06 -5.40
C GLY A 177 3.43 -8.97 -6.62
N ARG A 178 2.67 -10.06 -6.50
CA ARG A 178 2.43 -11.00 -7.61
C ARG A 178 1.09 -11.72 -7.52
N ARG A 179 0.33 -11.67 -8.62
CA ARG A 179 -0.93 -12.42 -8.79
C ARG A 179 -0.77 -13.95 -8.79
N ASP A 180 0.40 -14.46 -9.14
CA ASP A 180 0.69 -15.90 -9.05
C ASP A 180 0.95 -16.36 -7.60
N ARG A 181 1.02 -15.42 -6.65
CA ARG A 181 1.26 -15.63 -5.21
C ARG A 181 2.61 -16.29 -4.91
N VAL A 182 3.54 -16.33 -5.87
CA VAL A 182 4.82 -17.06 -5.75
C VAL A 182 6.02 -16.13 -5.93
N LEU A 183 6.79 -15.91 -4.85
CA LEU A 183 8.09 -15.23 -4.92
C LEU A 183 9.26 -16.22 -4.90
N PRO A 184 10.34 -15.93 -5.64
CA PRO A 184 11.57 -16.71 -5.58
C PRO A 184 12.26 -16.55 -4.23
N HIS A 185 13.03 -17.57 -3.85
CA HIS A 185 13.86 -17.58 -2.64
C HIS A 185 15.12 -16.68 -2.80
N VAL A 186 15.64 -16.07 -1.72
CA VAL A 186 16.66 -14.98 -1.76
C VAL A 186 18.11 -15.23 -2.22
N PRO A 187 18.52 -16.38 -2.78
CA PRO A 187 19.63 -16.38 -3.74
C PRO A 187 19.16 -16.20 -5.19
N ALA A 188 17.91 -16.55 -5.51
CA ALA A 188 17.31 -16.49 -6.84
C ALA A 188 16.43 -15.25 -7.06
N MET A 189 16.15 -14.49 -5.99
CA MET A 189 15.53 -13.17 -6.09
C MET A 189 16.52 -12.22 -6.77
N THR A 190 16.17 -11.87 -7.99
CA THR A 190 16.80 -10.83 -8.79
C THR A 190 15.69 -9.91 -9.24
N PHE A 191 16.06 -8.68 -9.60
CA PHE A 191 15.13 -7.63 -9.99
C PHE A 191 13.99 -8.14 -10.91
N ASN A 192 14.34 -8.94 -11.93
CA ASN A 192 13.40 -9.49 -12.93
C ASN A 192 12.62 -10.74 -12.49
N ASN A 193 12.78 -11.21 -11.26
CA ASN A 193 12.21 -12.47 -10.80
C ASN A 193 11.32 -12.31 -9.56
N GLY A 194 11.06 -11.09 -9.08
CA GLY A 194 10.15 -10.84 -7.94
C GLY A 194 10.78 -10.07 -6.79
N GLY A 195 11.72 -9.16 -7.06
CA GLY A 195 12.28 -8.25 -6.07
C GLY A 195 13.80 -8.12 -6.12
N TYR A 196 14.38 -7.36 -5.19
CA TYR A 196 15.83 -7.14 -5.12
C TYR A 196 16.30 -6.85 -3.70
N ALA A 197 17.62 -6.83 -3.52
CA ALA A 197 18.25 -6.58 -2.24
C ALA A 197 19.03 -5.27 -2.24
N ILE A 198 18.81 -4.44 -1.22
CA ILE A 198 19.62 -3.25 -0.94
C ILE A 198 20.54 -3.55 0.24
N ARG A 199 21.85 -3.33 0.07
CA ARG A 199 22.88 -3.67 1.06
C ARG A 199 23.56 -2.44 1.65
N GLY A 200 24.42 -2.67 2.63
CA GLY A 200 25.21 -1.61 3.26
C GLY A 200 24.46 -0.89 4.36
N PHE A 201 23.39 -1.50 4.88
CA PHE A 201 22.79 -1.02 6.11
C PHE A 201 23.65 -1.43 7.30
N PRO A 202 23.82 -0.57 8.31
CA PRO A 202 24.53 -0.94 9.53
C PRO A 202 23.80 -2.09 10.27
N VAL A 203 24.56 -3.00 10.89
CA VAL A 203 23.98 -4.10 11.70
C VAL A 203 23.46 -3.58 13.04
N ASN A 204 22.38 -4.20 13.56
CA ASN A 204 21.86 -4.03 14.93
C ASN A 204 21.10 -2.73 15.24
N PHE A 205 20.32 -2.21 14.30
CA PHE A 205 19.50 -1.02 14.56
C PHE A 205 18.02 -1.28 14.33
N GLU A 206 17.21 -0.60 15.12
CA GLU A 206 15.75 -0.71 15.17
C GLU A 206 15.20 0.67 14.77
N GLY A 207 14.78 0.86 13.53
CA GLY A 207 14.13 2.09 13.05
C GLY A 207 12.75 1.83 12.45
N GLY A 208 12.06 2.89 12.05
CA GLY A 208 10.83 2.75 11.27
C GLY A 208 11.13 2.54 9.78
N ALA A 209 10.16 1.97 9.06
CA ALA A 209 10.18 1.83 7.61
C ALA A 209 8.79 2.15 7.05
N ALA A 210 8.74 2.81 5.90
CA ALA A 210 7.51 3.13 5.17
C ALA A 210 7.78 3.19 3.67
N LEU A 211 6.70 3.07 2.89
CA LEU A 211 6.72 3.22 1.44
C LEU A 211 5.86 4.43 1.05
N GLY A 212 6.27 5.16 0.01
CA GLY A 212 5.47 6.20 -0.61
C GLY A 212 6.29 7.09 -1.55
N ASP A 213 5.66 7.61 -2.59
CA ASP A 213 6.27 8.48 -3.60
C ASP A 213 6.62 9.88 -3.03
N VAL A 214 7.81 10.04 -2.45
CA VAL A 214 8.25 11.29 -1.80
C VAL A 214 8.95 12.24 -2.77
N ASN A 215 9.33 11.76 -3.95
CA ASN A 215 9.98 12.57 -4.99
C ASN A 215 9.02 12.96 -6.14
N GLY A 216 7.84 12.36 -6.20
CA GLY A 216 6.82 12.61 -7.21
C GLY A 216 7.09 11.94 -8.55
N ASP A 217 7.94 10.91 -8.62
CA ASP A 217 8.29 10.26 -9.89
C ASP A 217 7.28 9.21 -10.34
N GLY A 218 6.29 8.89 -9.50
CA GLY A 218 5.24 7.91 -9.76
C GLY A 218 5.59 6.49 -9.32
N TYR A 219 6.71 6.28 -8.63
CA TYR A 219 7.08 5.03 -7.96
C TYR A 219 7.14 5.26 -6.46
N ASP A 220 6.61 4.34 -5.66
CA ASP A 220 6.74 4.50 -4.21
C ASP A 220 8.19 4.28 -3.76
N ASP A 221 8.68 5.20 -2.93
CA ASP A 221 10.04 5.21 -2.42
C ASP A 221 10.14 4.46 -1.09
N VAL A 222 11.32 3.94 -0.77
CA VAL A 222 11.59 3.31 0.52
C VAL A 222 12.20 4.32 1.49
N VAL A 223 11.52 4.59 2.59
CA VAL A 223 12.02 5.44 3.69
C VAL A 223 12.39 4.58 4.89
N LEU A 224 13.63 4.72 5.37
CA LEU A 224 14.17 3.94 6.50
C LEU A 224 14.76 4.86 7.56
N GLY A 225 14.41 4.62 8.82
CA GLY A 225 14.96 5.32 9.97
C GLY A 225 16.17 4.62 10.59
N TYR A 226 17.11 5.42 11.10
CA TYR A 226 18.31 4.97 11.81
C TYR A 226 18.47 5.80 13.08
N PRO A 227 17.79 5.43 14.18
CA PRO A 227 17.73 6.27 15.37
C PRO A 227 19.01 6.30 16.22
N PHE A 228 19.97 5.40 15.99
CA PHE A 228 21.11 5.28 16.92
C PHE A 228 22.35 6.10 16.52
N PRO A 229 22.95 6.83 17.47
CA PRO A 229 24.16 7.64 17.26
C PRO A 229 25.45 6.84 17.51
N HIS A 230 25.81 5.90 16.64
CA HIS A 230 27.11 5.20 16.74
C HIS A 230 27.88 5.14 15.41
N LEU A 231 27.93 6.28 14.71
CA LEU A 231 29.11 6.60 13.92
C LEU A 231 30.24 7.08 14.88
N PRO A 232 31.52 6.89 14.55
CA PRO A 232 32.67 7.16 15.44
C PRO A 232 32.79 8.61 15.96
N ASP A 233 31.97 9.51 15.47
CA ASP A 233 31.82 10.91 15.77
C ASP A 233 30.48 11.14 16.52
N ALA A 234 30.52 10.87 17.82
CA ALA A 234 29.41 10.94 18.76
C ALA A 234 28.82 12.36 18.89
N ALA A 235 27.90 12.69 17.97
CA ALA A 235 26.91 13.77 18.05
C ALA A 235 25.63 13.46 17.22
N GLY A 236 25.52 12.25 16.66
CA GLY A 236 24.54 11.91 15.63
C GLY A 236 23.09 12.09 16.09
N ALA A 237 22.26 12.67 15.23
CA ALA A 237 20.90 13.04 15.55
C ALA A 237 19.86 11.99 15.11
N GLY A 238 20.25 10.72 14.99
CA GLY A 238 19.59 9.77 14.09
C GLY A 238 19.65 10.22 12.62
N GLN A 239 19.26 9.37 11.68
CA GLN A 239 19.16 9.73 10.25
C GLN A 239 18.02 8.97 9.57
N LEU A 240 17.57 9.49 8.43
CA LEU A 240 16.80 8.75 7.45
C LEU A 240 17.68 8.36 6.27
N VAL A 241 17.35 7.23 5.64
CA VAL A 241 17.79 6.87 4.29
C VAL A 241 16.54 6.76 3.44
N ILE A 242 16.50 7.52 2.36
CA ILE A 242 15.47 7.46 1.34
C ILE A 242 16.09 6.78 0.12
N VAL A 243 15.45 5.76 -0.41
CA VAL A 243 15.84 5.08 -1.64
C VAL A 243 14.69 5.20 -2.62
N PHE A 244 14.96 5.75 -3.80
CA PHE A 244 13.90 5.97 -4.77
C PHE A 244 13.43 4.69 -5.43
N GLY A 245 12.11 4.58 -5.59
CA GLY A 245 11.45 3.50 -6.31
C GLY A 245 11.87 3.48 -7.78
N ARG A 246 11.78 2.30 -8.40
CA ARG A 246 12.08 2.15 -9.83
C ARG A 246 11.74 0.75 -10.33
N PRO A 247 11.36 0.63 -11.61
CA PRO A 247 10.96 -0.61 -12.24
C PRO A 247 12.13 -1.43 -12.75
N ASP A 248 13.40 -1.07 -12.46
CA ASP A 248 14.62 -1.76 -12.96
C ASP A 248 15.88 -1.59 -12.06
N ALA A 249 15.82 -1.97 -10.78
CA ALA A 249 16.92 -1.89 -9.81
C ALA A 249 17.74 -3.19 -9.64
N PRO A 250 18.96 -3.32 -10.19
CA PRO A 250 19.84 -4.41 -9.76
C PRO A 250 20.18 -4.28 -8.26
N PRO A 251 20.53 -5.38 -7.58
CA PRO A 251 21.01 -5.32 -6.20
C PRO A 251 22.17 -4.32 -6.07
N ALA A 252 22.06 -3.40 -5.10
CA ALA A 252 22.99 -2.30 -4.92
C ALA A 252 23.21 -2.02 -3.43
N THR A 253 24.29 -1.31 -3.09
CA THR A 253 24.44 -0.74 -1.76
C THR A 253 23.76 0.62 -1.67
N VAL A 254 23.35 1.03 -0.47
CA VAL A 254 22.82 2.38 -0.22
C VAL A 254 23.74 3.47 -0.77
N ASP A 255 25.05 3.35 -0.55
CA ASP A 255 26.01 4.36 -1.01
C ASP A 255 26.14 4.41 -2.54
N GLN A 256 25.96 3.27 -3.22
CA GLN A 256 25.89 3.24 -4.69
C GLN A 256 24.64 3.95 -5.20
N LEU A 257 23.50 3.73 -4.55
CA LEU A 257 22.23 4.37 -4.91
C LEU A 257 22.33 5.89 -4.75
N ILE A 258 22.85 6.35 -3.62
CA ILE A 258 23.07 7.78 -3.37
C ILE A 258 24.04 8.38 -4.39
N ALA A 259 25.14 7.68 -4.71
CA ALA A 259 26.09 8.14 -5.73
C ALA A 259 25.48 8.23 -7.14
N GLN A 260 24.42 7.46 -7.40
CA GLN A 260 23.65 7.46 -8.65
C GLN A 260 22.44 8.41 -8.62
N ARG A 261 22.24 9.18 -7.54
CA ARG A 261 21.04 10.01 -7.30
C ARG A 261 19.73 9.21 -7.26
N ALA A 262 19.80 7.94 -6.88
CA ALA A 262 18.64 7.07 -6.65
C ALA A 262 18.27 7.00 -5.16
N GLY A 263 18.43 8.11 -4.44
CA GLY A 263 18.20 8.21 -3.00
C GLY A 263 19.14 9.18 -2.29
N TYR A 264 18.86 9.45 -1.02
CA TYR A 264 19.64 10.37 -0.20
C TYR A 264 19.58 10.01 1.30
N ARG A 265 20.44 10.66 2.09
CA ARG A 265 20.44 10.59 3.56
C ARG A 265 20.00 11.93 4.11
N GLU A 266 19.17 11.91 5.14
CA GLU A 266 18.72 13.10 5.86
C GLU A 266 19.07 12.96 7.33
N ALA A 267 19.89 13.87 7.87
CA ALA A 267 20.26 13.82 9.27
C ALA A 267 19.10 14.34 10.13
N GLY A 268 18.89 13.73 11.29
CA GLY A 268 17.92 14.27 12.24
C GLY A 268 18.35 15.68 12.71
N PRO A 269 17.40 16.52 13.13
CA PRO A 269 17.71 17.90 13.51
C PRO A 269 18.25 18.01 14.94
N TRP A 270 18.25 16.93 15.73
CA TRP A 270 18.53 16.96 17.17
C TRP A 270 19.63 15.98 17.58
N PRO A 271 20.85 16.46 17.89
CA PRO A 271 21.95 15.63 18.37
C PRO A 271 21.56 14.76 19.57
N GLY A 272 21.92 13.47 19.53
CA GLY A 272 21.71 12.53 20.65
C GLY A 272 20.25 12.09 20.86
N VAL A 273 19.41 12.21 19.82
CA VAL A 273 17.99 11.83 19.85
C VAL A 273 17.74 10.64 18.92
N ALA A 274 16.86 9.74 19.33
CA ALA A 274 16.45 8.56 18.56
C ALA A 274 15.45 8.93 17.45
N PHE A 275 15.90 9.73 16.49
CA PHE A 275 15.15 10.17 15.32
C PHE A 275 15.07 9.08 14.25
N GLY A 276 13.86 8.78 13.78
CA GLY A 276 13.64 7.67 12.85
C GLY A 276 13.35 6.35 13.56
N TYR A 277 13.07 6.35 14.86
CA TYR A 277 12.63 5.15 15.58
C TYR A 277 11.23 4.69 15.14
N ALA A 278 10.34 5.64 14.89
CA ALA A 278 9.06 5.41 14.24
C ALA A 278 8.93 6.42 13.10
N LEU A 279 8.35 6.02 11.98
CA LEU A 279 8.04 6.92 10.88
C LEU A 279 6.82 6.41 10.12
N ASP A 280 6.21 7.29 9.35
CA ASP A 280 5.13 7.03 8.41
C ASP A 280 5.27 7.97 7.21
N VAL A 281 4.62 7.63 6.09
CA VAL A 281 4.66 8.41 4.84
C VAL A 281 3.25 8.66 4.32
N GLY A 282 3.00 9.88 3.86
CA GLY A 282 1.73 10.29 3.26
C GLY A 282 1.70 11.80 3.02
N ASP A 283 0.88 12.27 2.10
CA ASP A 283 0.73 13.71 1.83
C ASP A 283 -0.01 14.39 3.00
N VAL A 284 0.72 15.14 3.83
CA VAL A 284 0.14 15.82 5.00
C VAL A 284 -0.11 17.31 4.76
N ASN A 285 0.37 17.86 3.64
CA ASN A 285 0.26 19.27 3.31
C ASN A 285 -0.67 19.54 2.09
N GLY A 286 -1.12 18.48 1.41
CA GLY A 286 -1.99 18.53 0.24
C GLY A 286 -1.28 19.03 -1.01
N ASP A 287 0.02 18.81 -1.17
CA ASP A 287 0.78 19.26 -2.34
C ASP A 287 0.95 18.18 -3.43
N GLY A 288 0.32 17.03 -3.24
CA GLY A 288 0.29 15.91 -4.18
C GLY A 288 1.54 15.02 -4.12
N LEU A 289 2.49 15.30 -3.22
CA LEU A 289 3.63 14.44 -2.92
C LEU A 289 3.51 13.80 -1.54
N ALA A 290 4.04 12.59 -1.38
CA ALA A 290 4.09 11.99 -0.05
C ALA A 290 5.12 12.72 0.83
N ASP A 291 4.71 13.07 2.06
CA ASP A 291 5.57 13.63 3.09
C ASP A 291 6.03 12.55 4.06
N ILE A 292 7.13 12.79 4.75
CA ILE A 292 7.68 11.87 5.74
C ILE A 292 7.42 12.42 7.14
N VAL A 293 6.66 11.67 7.95
CA VAL A 293 6.41 11.98 9.37
C VAL A 293 7.31 11.10 10.23
N VAL A 294 8.16 11.72 11.05
CA VAL A 294 9.22 11.01 11.79
C VAL A 294 9.13 11.27 13.28
N GLY A 295 9.05 10.19 14.05
CA GLY A 295 9.15 10.20 15.50
C GLY A 295 10.61 10.31 15.98
N ALA A 296 10.81 11.13 16.99
CA ALA A 296 12.08 11.35 17.67
C ALA A 296 11.91 11.11 19.17
N THR A 297 12.22 9.90 19.62
CA THR A 297 12.15 9.53 21.04
C THR A 297 13.43 9.91 21.78
N GLU A 298 13.41 9.84 23.12
CA GLU A 298 14.55 10.11 24.01
C GLU A 298 15.01 11.59 24.08
N ARG A 299 14.20 12.54 23.58
CA ARG A 299 14.42 13.96 23.83
C ARG A 299 14.21 14.33 25.32
N PRO A 300 15.12 15.10 25.94
CA PRO A 300 14.86 15.71 27.24
C PRO A 300 13.62 16.61 27.17
N GLY A 301 12.60 16.31 27.99
CA GLY A 301 11.33 17.06 28.00
C GLY A 301 10.18 16.43 27.21
N GLY A 302 10.39 15.28 26.57
CA GLY A 302 9.37 14.55 25.80
C GLY A 302 9.80 14.37 24.34
N GLY A 303 9.33 13.29 23.71
CA GLY A 303 9.58 13.02 22.29
C GLY A 303 9.07 14.15 21.39
N ALA A 304 9.57 14.20 20.16
CA ALA A 304 9.13 15.15 19.13
C ALA A 304 8.74 14.42 17.85
N VAL A 305 7.98 15.10 17.00
CA VAL A 305 7.69 14.67 15.63
C VAL A 305 8.24 15.72 14.67
N ALA A 306 8.92 15.28 13.63
CA ALA A 306 9.34 16.13 12.51
C ALA A 306 8.58 15.70 11.26
N VAL A 307 8.25 16.66 10.40
CA VAL A 307 7.65 16.41 9.09
C VAL A 307 8.63 16.93 8.04
N TYR A 308 8.98 16.08 7.08
CA TYR A 308 9.80 16.43 5.93
C TYR A 308 8.90 16.38 4.70
N LEU A 309 8.74 17.53 4.06
CA LEU A 309 7.87 17.62 2.90
C LEU A 309 8.49 16.89 1.69
N GLY A 310 7.64 16.21 0.93
CA GLY A 310 7.97 15.64 -0.36
C GLY A 310 8.55 16.69 -1.29
N ARG A 311 9.48 16.31 -2.17
CA ARG A 311 10.12 17.24 -3.10
C ARG A 311 10.66 16.54 -4.32
N ASP A 312 10.45 17.18 -5.46
CA ASP A 312 11.08 16.80 -6.71
C ASP A 312 12.56 17.20 -6.73
N THR A 313 13.42 16.31 -6.22
CA THR A 313 14.85 16.55 -6.14
C THR A 313 15.58 16.40 -7.47
N GLU A 314 14.99 15.71 -8.44
CA GLU A 314 15.63 15.37 -9.71
C GLU A 314 15.03 16.08 -10.93
N GLY A 315 13.99 16.91 -10.74
CA GLY A 315 13.27 17.59 -11.82
C GLY A 315 12.43 16.63 -12.66
N VAL A 316 11.87 15.60 -12.03
CA VAL A 316 11.04 14.57 -12.67
C VAL A 316 9.64 15.07 -12.99
N ILE A 317 9.12 16.06 -12.24
CA ILE A 317 7.78 16.61 -12.46
C ILE A 317 7.83 17.51 -13.69
N THR A 318 7.15 17.07 -14.75
CA THR A 318 7.11 17.81 -16.02
C THR A 318 6.17 19.00 -15.97
N HIS A 319 5.09 18.90 -15.18
CA HIS A 319 4.09 19.96 -15.01
C HIS A 319 3.67 20.06 -13.54
N ARG A 320 3.79 21.26 -12.95
CA ARG A 320 3.42 21.51 -11.55
C ARG A 320 2.53 22.74 -11.46
N GLY A 321 1.38 22.60 -10.81
CA GLY A 321 0.52 23.70 -10.40
C GLY A 321 1.04 24.42 -9.16
N GLY A 322 0.24 25.33 -8.63
CA GLY A 322 0.57 26.19 -7.51
C GLY A 322 -0.46 26.07 -6.38
N VAL A 323 -0.84 27.23 -5.85
CA VAL A 323 -1.96 27.34 -4.92
C VAL A 323 -3.10 28.00 -5.69
N GLY A 324 -4.26 27.34 -5.72
CA GLY A 324 -5.45 27.71 -6.48
C GLY A 324 -5.66 26.82 -7.70
N ALA A 325 -6.81 27.00 -8.36
CA ALA A 325 -7.19 26.19 -9.52
C ALA A 325 -6.29 26.47 -10.74
N ASP A 326 -5.58 25.45 -11.18
CA ASP A 326 -4.69 25.44 -12.32
C ASP A 326 -5.22 24.56 -13.46
N THR A 327 -4.70 24.78 -14.67
CA THR A 327 -4.94 23.89 -15.81
C THR A 327 -3.61 23.50 -16.40
N LEU A 328 -3.24 22.25 -16.20
CA LEU A 328 -2.00 21.64 -16.66
C LEU A 328 -2.30 20.79 -17.89
N VAL A 329 -1.53 20.99 -18.95
CA VAL A 329 -1.68 20.26 -20.21
C VAL A 329 -0.34 19.63 -20.55
N GLY A 330 -0.31 18.30 -20.53
CA GLY A 330 0.83 17.48 -20.88
C GLY A 330 1.08 17.40 -22.38
N THR A 331 1.82 16.38 -22.76
CA THR A 331 2.27 16.12 -24.13
C THR A 331 1.76 14.77 -24.63
N ALA A 332 2.15 14.34 -25.82
CA ALA A 332 1.86 12.96 -26.23
C ALA A 332 2.89 11.95 -25.66
N GLY A 333 3.87 12.43 -24.88
CA GLY A 333 4.94 11.64 -24.27
C GLY A 333 4.60 11.23 -22.85
N VAL A 334 5.59 10.69 -22.11
CA VAL A 334 5.40 10.38 -20.69
C VAL A 334 5.51 11.66 -19.87
N ASP A 335 4.44 12.00 -19.16
CA ASP A 335 4.40 13.16 -18.28
C ASP A 335 4.28 12.76 -16.78
N VAL A 336 4.74 13.67 -15.93
CA VAL A 336 4.56 13.62 -14.47
C VAL A 336 3.94 14.95 -14.08
N MET A 337 2.67 14.91 -13.68
CA MET A 337 1.86 16.10 -13.45
C MET A 337 1.37 16.13 -12.01
N VAL A 338 1.57 17.27 -11.35
CA VAL A 338 1.11 17.51 -9.97
C VAL A 338 0.32 18.81 -9.92
N GLY A 339 -0.98 18.74 -9.59
CA GLY A 339 -1.85 19.92 -9.43
C GLY A 339 -1.46 20.76 -8.21
N ALA A 340 -1.22 20.07 -7.09
CA ALA A 340 -0.96 20.62 -5.76
C ALA A 340 -2.24 21.11 -5.07
N GLN A 341 -2.38 22.38 -4.68
CA GLN A 341 -3.56 22.83 -3.93
C GLN A 341 -4.50 23.60 -4.84
N GLY A 342 -5.80 23.28 -4.83
CA GLY A 342 -6.82 23.93 -5.64
C GLY A 342 -7.60 22.90 -6.44
N ASP A 343 -8.69 23.34 -7.08
CA ASP A 343 -9.48 22.49 -7.97
C ASP A 343 -8.82 22.50 -9.37
N ASP A 344 -7.96 21.54 -9.64
CA ASP A 344 -7.07 21.52 -10.80
C ASP A 344 -7.63 20.70 -11.97
N VAL A 345 -7.15 21.01 -13.19
CA VAL A 345 -7.43 20.23 -14.39
C VAL A 345 -6.11 19.74 -14.98
N LEU A 346 -5.86 18.44 -14.92
CA LEU A 346 -4.67 17.78 -15.46
C LEU A 346 -5.04 17.00 -16.71
N ARG A 347 -4.46 17.35 -17.87
CA ARG A 347 -4.68 16.64 -19.15
C ARG A 347 -3.42 15.97 -19.63
N GLY A 348 -3.36 14.63 -19.59
CA GLY A 348 -2.19 13.87 -20.03
C GLY A 348 -1.89 14.04 -21.52
N LEU A 349 -2.91 13.94 -22.39
CA LEU A 349 -2.82 13.93 -23.87
C LEU A 349 -2.12 12.70 -24.48
N GLY A 350 -1.88 11.66 -23.68
CA GLY A 350 -1.38 10.35 -24.10
C GLY A 350 0.02 10.07 -23.56
N GLY A 351 0.48 8.82 -23.67
CA GLY A 351 1.70 8.38 -22.99
C GLY A 351 1.39 7.68 -21.66
N ALA A 352 2.43 7.23 -20.98
CA ALA A 352 2.32 6.51 -19.70
C ALA A 352 2.48 7.50 -18.54
N ASP A 353 1.45 8.30 -18.32
CA ASP A 353 1.50 9.46 -17.42
C ASP A 353 1.38 9.08 -15.94
N ALA A 354 1.96 9.91 -15.07
CA ALA A 354 1.67 9.93 -13.65
C ALA A 354 0.97 11.26 -13.31
N LEU A 355 -0.28 11.20 -12.89
CA LEU A 355 -1.11 12.36 -12.58
C LEU A 355 -1.46 12.36 -11.08
N SER A 356 -1.16 13.46 -10.39
CA SER A 356 -1.52 13.71 -8.99
C SER A 356 -2.30 15.02 -8.92
N GLY A 357 -3.58 14.97 -8.52
CA GLY A 357 -4.43 16.13 -8.34
C GLY A 357 -3.91 16.98 -7.18
N GLY A 358 -3.92 16.40 -5.98
CA GLY A 358 -3.39 17.03 -4.77
C GLY A 358 -4.54 17.32 -3.83
N ALA A 359 -4.73 18.54 -3.36
CA ALA A 359 -5.86 18.90 -2.52
C ALA A 359 -6.83 19.83 -3.25
N GLY A 360 -8.09 19.43 -3.36
CA GLY A 360 -9.13 20.14 -4.10
C GLY A 360 -10.03 19.16 -4.82
N ASP A 361 -11.04 19.66 -5.52
CA ASP A 361 -11.88 18.81 -6.38
C ASP A 361 -11.28 18.78 -7.80
N ASP A 362 -10.44 17.80 -8.09
CA ASP A 362 -9.60 17.76 -9.29
C ASP A 362 -10.25 17.05 -10.48
N VAL A 363 -9.79 17.37 -11.69
CA VAL A 363 -10.15 16.67 -12.93
C VAL A 363 -8.89 16.14 -13.61
N LEU A 364 -8.75 14.81 -13.61
CA LEU A 364 -7.63 14.09 -14.21
C LEU A 364 -8.12 13.44 -15.51
N GLU A 365 -7.63 13.91 -16.65
CA GLU A 365 -8.07 13.47 -17.99
C GLU A 365 -7.05 12.50 -18.62
N ILE A 366 -7.52 11.29 -18.97
CA ILE A 366 -6.74 10.21 -19.57
C ILE A 366 -7.29 9.82 -20.95
N GLY A 367 -6.39 9.54 -21.90
CA GLY A 367 -6.73 9.06 -23.24
C GLY A 367 -6.40 7.58 -23.49
N SER A 368 -5.84 6.88 -22.50
CA SER A 368 -5.51 5.46 -22.56
C SER A 368 -5.50 4.85 -21.16
N ALA A 369 -5.50 3.52 -21.04
CA ALA A 369 -5.31 2.80 -19.79
C ALA A 369 -3.82 2.48 -19.49
N ASP A 370 -2.90 2.99 -20.32
CA ASP A 370 -1.45 2.72 -20.22
C ASP A 370 -0.74 3.70 -19.26
N PHE A 371 -1.47 4.56 -18.56
CA PHE A 371 -0.91 5.45 -17.54
C PHE A 371 -0.17 4.66 -16.45
N ARG A 372 0.81 5.31 -15.85
CA ARG A 372 1.52 4.78 -14.68
C ARG A 372 0.65 4.93 -13.43
N ARG A 373 0.13 6.12 -13.20
CA ARG A 373 -0.67 6.43 -12.01
C ARG A 373 -1.63 7.60 -12.22
N VAL A 374 -2.77 7.53 -11.56
CA VAL A 374 -3.78 8.57 -11.41
C VAL A 374 -4.15 8.61 -9.94
N ASP A 375 -3.91 9.74 -9.31
CA ASP A 375 -4.19 9.99 -7.91
C ASP A 375 -4.97 11.30 -7.80
N GLY A 376 -6.24 11.25 -7.41
CA GLY A 376 -7.01 12.47 -7.18
C GLY A 376 -6.50 13.24 -5.95
N GLY A 377 -6.04 12.52 -4.92
CA GLY A 377 -5.60 13.12 -3.66
C GLY A 377 -6.77 13.38 -2.70
N LEU A 378 -6.83 14.59 -2.13
CA LEU A 378 -7.81 15.01 -1.13
C LEU A 378 -8.91 15.85 -1.77
N GLY A 379 -10.13 15.34 -1.82
CA GLY A 379 -11.28 16.11 -2.28
C GLY A 379 -12.30 15.19 -2.93
N THR A 380 -13.10 15.74 -3.84
CA THR A 380 -13.98 14.97 -4.73
C THR A 380 -13.45 15.00 -6.15
N ASP A 381 -12.71 13.97 -6.53
CA ASP A 381 -11.94 14.00 -7.77
C ASP A 381 -12.61 13.24 -8.91
N THR A 382 -12.38 13.72 -10.13
CA THR A 382 -12.97 13.22 -11.36
C THR A 382 -11.91 12.66 -12.28
N LEU A 383 -12.01 11.36 -12.60
CA LEU A 383 -11.28 10.75 -13.71
C LEU A 383 -12.11 10.89 -15.00
N ARG A 384 -11.61 11.67 -15.96
CA ARG A 384 -12.25 11.88 -17.27
C ARG A 384 -11.58 11.03 -18.35
N THR A 385 -12.38 10.35 -19.16
CA THR A 385 -11.92 9.64 -20.36
C THR A 385 -12.03 10.53 -21.59
N VAL A 386 -11.18 10.28 -22.59
CA VAL A 386 -11.32 10.86 -23.93
C VAL A 386 -11.04 9.83 -25.01
N GLY A 387 -11.84 9.84 -26.07
CA GLY A 387 -11.58 9.08 -27.30
C GLY A 387 -12.13 7.66 -27.32
N GLY A 388 -12.99 7.29 -26.37
CA GLY A 388 -13.56 5.94 -26.25
C GLY A 388 -12.55 4.94 -25.71
N LEU A 389 -12.67 4.64 -24.42
CA LEU A 389 -11.74 3.86 -23.63
C LEU A 389 -12.46 2.72 -22.91
N THR A 390 -11.84 1.55 -22.87
CA THR A 390 -12.17 0.53 -21.87
C THR A 390 -11.28 0.76 -20.64
N LEU A 391 -11.88 1.18 -19.54
CA LEU A 391 -11.24 1.42 -18.25
C LEU A 391 -11.68 0.34 -17.27
N ASP A 392 -10.78 -0.58 -16.95
CA ASP A 392 -11.05 -1.64 -15.97
C ASP A 392 -10.42 -1.31 -14.61
N LEU A 393 -11.22 -0.70 -13.73
CA LEU A 393 -10.77 -0.35 -12.38
C LEU A 393 -10.52 -1.59 -11.51
N THR A 394 -11.02 -2.77 -11.88
CA THR A 394 -10.73 -4.01 -11.15
C THR A 394 -9.28 -4.47 -11.36
N LEU A 395 -8.68 -4.08 -12.49
CA LEU A 395 -7.28 -4.36 -12.83
C LEU A 395 -6.34 -3.17 -12.54
N LEU A 396 -6.89 -1.96 -12.41
CA LEU A 396 -6.15 -0.71 -12.22
C LEU A 396 -6.19 -0.16 -10.78
N ARG A 397 -6.63 -0.95 -9.80
CA ARG A 397 -6.84 -0.53 -8.39
C ARG A 397 -5.65 0.15 -7.73
N ALA A 398 -4.44 -0.26 -8.08
CA ALA A 398 -3.22 0.33 -7.53
C ALA A 398 -2.70 1.52 -8.35
N LYS A 399 -3.16 1.64 -9.61
CA LYS A 399 -2.80 2.77 -10.48
C LYS A 399 -3.77 3.92 -10.37
N VAL A 400 -5.01 3.69 -9.94
CA VAL A 400 -6.04 4.71 -9.78
C VAL A 400 -6.40 4.76 -8.31
N ARG A 401 -6.29 5.92 -7.68
CA ARG A 401 -6.73 6.14 -6.29
C ARG A 401 -7.28 7.56 -6.12
N GLY A 402 -8.01 7.79 -5.04
CA GLY A 402 -8.63 9.09 -4.76
C GLY A 402 -9.62 9.53 -5.84
N ILE A 403 -10.39 8.63 -6.45
CA ILE A 403 -11.37 8.99 -7.50
C ILE A 403 -12.79 8.69 -7.01
N ASP A 404 -13.63 9.71 -6.99
CA ASP A 404 -15.05 9.64 -6.59
C ASP A 404 -16.00 9.71 -7.78
N ARG A 405 -15.51 10.22 -8.91
CA ARG A 405 -16.30 10.40 -10.13
C ARG A 405 -15.56 9.92 -11.36
N VAL A 406 -16.25 9.22 -12.25
CA VAL A 406 -15.78 8.90 -13.59
C VAL A 406 -16.66 9.62 -14.62
N ASP A 407 -16.03 10.44 -15.44
CA ASP A 407 -16.67 11.26 -16.48
C ASP A 407 -16.39 10.65 -17.86
N LEU A 408 -17.39 9.95 -18.40
CA LEU A 408 -17.43 9.31 -19.72
C LEU A 408 -18.22 10.15 -20.74
N THR A 409 -18.38 11.46 -20.49
CA THR A 409 -19.26 12.30 -21.33
C THR A 409 -18.63 12.70 -22.68
N ASP A 410 -17.50 12.11 -23.04
CA ASP A 410 -16.86 12.35 -24.32
C ASP A 410 -17.67 11.76 -25.49
N ALA A 411 -17.21 11.97 -26.73
CA ALA A 411 -17.95 11.52 -27.91
C ALA A 411 -17.67 10.05 -28.27
N GLY A 412 -16.63 9.45 -27.67
CA GLY A 412 -16.32 8.04 -27.78
C GLY A 412 -17.32 7.17 -27.03
N ALA A 413 -17.34 5.87 -27.35
CA ALA A 413 -18.06 4.88 -26.56
C ALA A 413 -17.09 4.32 -25.53
N ASP A 414 -17.38 4.55 -24.25
CA ASP A 414 -16.55 4.08 -23.14
C ASP A 414 -17.10 2.78 -22.53
N THR A 415 -16.21 2.02 -21.90
CA THR A 415 -16.59 0.90 -21.04
C THR A 415 -15.85 1.00 -19.71
N LEU A 416 -16.57 1.20 -18.62
CA LEU A 416 -16.04 1.14 -17.27
C LEU A 416 -16.33 -0.24 -16.65
N VAL A 417 -15.31 -0.97 -16.24
CA VAL A 417 -15.45 -2.19 -15.44
C VAL A 417 -15.09 -1.86 -14.00
N VAL A 418 -15.99 -2.17 -13.06
CA VAL A 418 -15.84 -1.79 -11.66
C VAL A 418 -16.52 -2.81 -10.74
N ASP A 419 -15.97 -2.99 -9.54
CA ASP A 419 -16.63 -3.68 -8.43
C ASP A 419 -16.60 -2.86 -7.14
N SER A 420 -17.22 -3.39 -6.10
CA SER A 420 -17.38 -2.69 -4.83
C SER A 420 -16.03 -2.41 -4.16
N HIS A 421 -15.07 -3.32 -4.29
CA HIS A 421 -13.74 -3.12 -3.73
C HIS A 421 -12.95 -2.02 -4.45
N ALA A 422 -13.10 -1.88 -5.78
CA ALA A 422 -12.40 -0.85 -6.54
C ALA A 422 -12.89 0.54 -6.10
N ILE A 423 -14.19 0.67 -5.85
CA ILE A 423 -14.79 1.89 -5.32
C ILE A 423 -14.34 2.15 -3.89
N PHE A 424 -14.28 1.12 -3.04
CA PHE A 424 -13.82 1.27 -1.66
C PHE A 424 -12.40 1.83 -1.58
N ARG A 425 -11.46 1.28 -2.36
CA ARG A 425 -10.07 1.77 -2.40
C ARG A 425 -9.94 3.15 -2.99
N ASN A 426 -10.69 3.44 -4.05
CA ASN A 426 -10.49 4.66 -4.81
C ASN A 426 -11.16 5.87 -4.17
N SER A 427 -12.30 5.74 -3.49
CA SER A 427 -13.13 6.89 -3.08
C SER A 427 -12.68 7.62 -1.81
N GLY A 428 -11.42 7.47 -1.35
CA GLY A 428 -10.92 8.20 -0.17
C GLY A 428 -11.74 8.02 1.13
N GLY A 429 -12.59 6.99 1.20
CA GLY A 429 -13.53 6.73 2.31
C GLY A 429 -14.99 7.14 2.07
N ALA A 430 -15.33 7.79 0.95
CA ALA A 430 -16.71 8.11 0.58
C ALA A 430 -17.54 6.85 0.24
N ARG A 431 -16.88 5.78 -0.21
CA ARG A 431 -17.49 4.50 -0.63
C ARG A 431 -18.54 4.70 -1.72
N LEU A 432 -18.36 5.73 -2.53
CA LEU A 432 -19.28 6.14 -3.57
C LEU A 432 -18.48 6.36 -4.85
N LEU A 433 -18.95 5.77 -5.94
CA LEU A 433 -18.52 6.17 -7.28
C LEU A 433 -19.71 6.71 -8.05
N VAL A 434 -19.54 7.90 -8.63
CA VAL A 434 -20.51 8.51 -9.54
C VAL A 434 -19.98 8.41 -10.97
N VAL A 435 -20.78 7.87 -11.87
CA VAL A 435 -20.43 7.69 -13.28
C VAL A 435 -21.39 8.49 -14.14
N ASP A 436 -20.83 9.35 -14.98
CA ASP A 436 -21.56 10.16 -15.95
C ASP A 436 -21.14 9.75 -17.34
N GLY A 437 -22.09 9.81 -18.26
CA GLY A 437 -21.89 9.37 -19.64
C GLY A 437 -23.17 9.46 -20.45
N GLY A 438 -23.04 9.09 -21.72
CA GLY A 438 -24.09 9.04 -22.72
C GLY A 438 -24.60 7.62 -23.02
N PRO A 439 -25.46 7.50 -24.04
CA PRO A 439 -26.12 6.25 -24.44
C PRO A 439 -25.21 5.19 -25.05
N GLU A 440 -24.01 5.56 -25.49
CA GLU A 440 -23.05 4.63 -26.09
C GLU A 440 -22.13 3.99 -25.03
N ASP A 441 -22.17 4.47 -23.79
CA ASP A 441 -21.29 4.03 -22.73
C ASP A 441 -21.86 2.85 -21.95
N VAL A 442 -20.95 2.03 -21.44
CA VAL A 442 -21.27 0.84 -20.66
C VAL A 442 -20.55 0.87 -19.32
N VAL A 443 -21.28 0.59 -18.24
CA VAL A 443 -20.72 0.26 -16.93
C VAL A 443 -20.97 -1.22 -16.67
N GLN A 444 -19.91 -2.00 -16.55
CA GLN A 444 -19.93 -3.40 -16.13
C GLN A 444 -19.69 -3.49 -14.63
N ALA A 445 -20.75 -3.69 -13.85
CA ALA A 445 -20.66 -3.81 -12.40
C ALA A 445 -20.38 -5.28 -12.03
N THR A 446 -19.11 -5.63 -11.86
CA THR A 446 -18.69 -7.01 -11.58
C THR A 446 -18.78 -7.35 -10.10
N GLY A 447 -18.80 -8.64 -9.78
CA GLY A 447 -19.09 -9.15 -8.44
C GLY A 447 -20.56 -9.53 -8.25
N SER A 448 -20.85 -10.26 -7.17
CA SER A 448 -22.20 -10.83 -6.93
C SER A 448 -23.02 -10.11 -5.86
N GLY A 449 -22.44 -9.10 -5.20
CA GLY A 449 -23.06 -8.38 -4.09
C GLY A 449 -23.97 -7.21 -4.49
N TRP A 450 -23.92 -6.78 -5.75
CA TRP A 450 -24.69 -5.63 -6.24
C TRP A 450 -26.20 -5.85 -6.20
N ALA A 451 -26.90 -4.95 -5.51
CA ALA A 451 -28.35 -4.87 -5.46
C ALA A 451 -28.82 -3.49 -5.96
N ALA A 452 -29.86 -3.48 -6.79
CA ALA A 452 -30.49 -2.25 -7.23
C ALA A 452 -31.17 -1.52 -6.07
N ALA A 453 -30.95 -0.21 -5.99
CA ALA A 453 -31.55 0.70 -5.04
C ALA A 453 -32.44 1.75 -5.75
N PRO A 454 -33.30 2.47 -5.01
CA PRO A 454 -34.07 3.56 -5.60
C PRO A 454 -33.17 4.58 -6.30
N ALA A 455 -33.56 4.96 -7.52
CA ALA A 455 -32.86 5.99 -8.29
C ALA A 455 -32.82 7.33 -7.53
N VAL A 456 -31.75 8.09 -7.74
CA VAL A 456 -31.52 9.39 -7.10
C VAL A 456 -31.29 10.44 -8.18
N THR A 457 -31.85 11.63 -7.99
CA THR A 457 -31.54 12.81 -8.81
C THR A 457 -30.56 13.69 -8.07
N VAL A 458 -29.38 13.93 -8.63
CA VAL A 458 -28.36 14.84 -8.07
C VAL A 458 -28.10 15.92 -9.10
N SER A 459 -28.24 17.19 -8.70
CA SER A 459 -27.99 18.36 -9.57
C SER A 459 -28.72 18.32 -10.92
N GLY A 460 -29.90 17.70 -10.97
CA GLY A 460 -30.72 17.58 -12.19
C GLY A 460 -30.40 16.39 -13.09
N VAL A 461 -29.43 15.55 -12.73
CA VAL A 461 -29.10 14.29 -13.41
C VAL A 461 -29.70 13.12 -12.63
N ASP A 462 -30.40 12.23 -13.34
CA ASP A 462 -30.96 11.00 -12.77
C ASP A 462 -29.94 9.86 -12.83
N TYR A 463 -29.69 9.23 -11.69
CA TYR A 463 -28.79 8.09 -11.56
C TYR A 463 -29.55 6.81 -11.21
N ALA A 464 -29.24 5.73 -11.93
CA ALA A 464 -29.45 4.38 -11.43
C ALA A 464 -28.47 4.13 -10.27
N VAL A 465 -28.93 3.44 -9.24
CA VAL A 465 -28.13 3.19 -8.03
C VAL A 465 -27.99 1.70 -7.80
N LEU A 466 -26.76 1.23 -7.69
CA LEU A 466 -26.39 -0.11 -7.23
C LEU A 466 -25.69 0.02 -5.88
N ARG A 467 -25.92 -0.96 -5.00
CA ARG A 467 -25.25 -1.03 -3.70
C ARG A 467 -24.72 -2.44 -3.43
N ASP A 468 -23.54 -2.51 -2.85
CA ASP A 468 -22.95 -3.72 -2.31
C ASP A 468 -22.41 -3.41 -0.91
N GLY A 469 -23.06 -3.93 0.12
CA GLY A 469 -22.78 -3.53 1.50
C GLY A 469 -22.85 -2.00 1.71
N PRO A 470 -21.76 -1.35 2.17
CA PRO A 470 -21.69 0.10 2.35
C PRO A 470 -21.33 0.87 1.08
N VAL A 471 -20.95 0.17 0.01
CA VAL A 471 -20.48 0.77 -1.24
C VAL A 471 -21.67 1.10 -2.14
N GLU A 472 -21.66 2.28 -2.74
CA GLU A 472 -22.69 2.76 -3.65
C GLU A 472 -22.08 3.12 -5.00
N LEU A 473 -22.71 2.65 -6.08
CA LEU A 473 -22.40 3.02 -7.46
C LEU A 473 -23.61 3.76 -8.04
N ARG A 474 -23.40 5.00 -8.49
CA ARG A 474 -24.41 5.82 -9.16
C ARG A 474 -24.04 5.95 -10.63
N VAL A 475 -24.89 5.47 -11.52
CA VAL A 475 -24.64 5.53 -12.96
C VAL A 475 -25.72 6.38 -13.63
N ALA A 476 -25.32 7.40 -14.38
CA ALA A 476 -26.26 8.28 -15.08
C ALA A 476 -27.18 7.44 -15.98
N ARG A 477 -28.50 7.72 -15.99
CA ARG A 477 -29.49 6.92 -16.75
C ARG A 477 -29.27 6.86 -18.26
N GLY A 478 -28.41 7.72 -18.80
CA GLY A 478 -27.96 7.62 -20.19
C GLY A 478 -27.12 6.37 -20.44
N VAL A 479 -26.35 5.91 -19.46
CA VAL A 479 -25.35 4.85 -19.58
C VAL A 479 -25.97 3.47 -19.39
N THR A 480 -25.51 2.49 -20.16
CA THR A 480 -25.97 1.10 -20.02
C THR A 480 -25.24 0.42 -18.86
N VAL A 481 -25.99 -0.13 -17.90
CA VAL A 481 -25.42 -0.92 -16.79
C VAL A 481 -25.59 -2.41 -17.08
N GLN A 482 -24.50 -3.17 -16.98
CA GLN A 482 -24.44 -4.63 -17.21
C GLN A 482 -24.06 -5.39 -15.95
#